data_AF-R1EC09-F1
#
_entry.id   AF-R1EC09-F1
#
_cell.length_a   1.000
_cell.length_b   1.000
_cell.length_c   1.000
_cell.angle_alpha   90.00
_cell.angle_beta   90.00
_cell.angle_gamma   90.00
#
_symmetry.space_group_name_H-M   'P 1'
#
loop_
_entity.id
_entity.type
_entity.pdbx_description
1 polymer ?
#
loop_
_entity_poly.entity_id
_entity_poly.type
_entity_poly.pdbx_seq_one_letter_code
_entity_poly.pdbx_strand_id
1 'polypeptide(L)'
;MSSPTPQSTALVDYSPAAVQWQIPECVKKTFLFTSDTITSFRFTLVQPSAVLVPSSTSLTPRNKKFGDVLEAVQSLSHATDFTVFFPINEESFQSRAAALCATIGSLSPVTSELDHASLYNGRGATVLEDCDFGLASAPKTVESPPSYDELALPEPKRPAASSSSKPPAKKLKEKEEPWAHALRELRSEMDARLQTMDASVQRQLQDTSDRLEQRVDEQLEQLRAEMQKQLDEMAERLEEVQDEAADVVDVRLDERVDGAMDALRDFVREEVKDVYVAGIVVKI
;
A
#
# COMPACT_ATOMS: atom_id res chain seq x y z
N MET A 1 -32.83 18.23 11.26
CA MET A 1 -31.91 19.38 11.08
C MET A 1 -30.52 18.77 11.02
N SER A 2 -30.04 18.46 9.80
CA SER A 2 -28.72 17.85 9.61
C SER A 2 -27.68 18.97 9.58
N SER A 3 -26.78 18.97 10.55
CA SER A 3 -25.61 19.85 10.57
C SER A 3 -24.70 19.49 9.40
N PRO A 4 -24.16 20.48 8.64
CA PRO A 4 -23.17 20.21 7.62
C PRO A 4 -21.86 19.78 8.28
N THR A 5 -21.37 18.60 7.92
CA THR A 5 -20.05 18.09 8.29
C THR A 5 -18.99 19.06 7.74
N PRO A 6 -18.00 19.50 8.55
CA PRO A 6 -16.95 20.38 8.06
C PRO A 6 -16.13 19.66 6.98
N GLN A 7 -16.08 20.21 5.78
CA GLN A 7 -15.19 19.73 4.73
C GLN A 7 -13.75 20.04 5.14
N SER A 8 -12.99 19.00 5.47
CA SER A 8 -11.56 19.12 5.78
C SER A 8 -10.83 19.60 4.52
N THR A 9 -10.40 20.87 4.53
CA THR A 9 -9.76 21.51 3.39
C THR A 9 -8.25 21.45 3.60
N ALA A 10 -7.55 20.58 2.87
CA ALA A 10 -6.09 20.57 2.86
C ALA A 10 -5.59 21.63 1.87
N LEU A 11 -4.65 22.47 2.30
CA LEU A 11 -3.97 23.40 1.41
C LEU A 11 -2.65 22.75 0.94
N VAL A 12 -2.51 22.64 -0.38
CA VAL A 12 -1.27 22.22 -1.02
C VAL A 12 -0.68 23.45 -1.69
N ASP A 13 0.50 23.86 -1.23
CA ASP A 13 1.21 24.99 -1.82
C ASP A 13 2.36 24.45 -2.68
N TYR A 14 2.41 24.92 -3.92
CA TYR A 14 3.48 24.64 -4.87
C TYR A 14 4.23 25.94 -5.14
N SER A 15 5.45 26.04 -4.63
CA SER A 15 6.33 27.18 -4.90
C SER A 15 7.44 26.76 -5.88
N PRO A 16 7.32 27.11 -7.17
CA PRO A 16 8.38 26.87 -8.15
C PRO A 16 9.55 27.86 -8.05
N ALA A 17 9.50 28.84 -7.14
CA ALA A 17 10.48 29.92 -7.08
C ALA A 17 11.17 30.02 -5.70
N ALA A 18 12.44 29.63 -5.65
CA ALA A 18 13.51 30.20 -4.82
C ALA A 18 13.25 30.44 -3.31
N VAL A 19 12.36 29.69 -2.66
CA VAL A 19 12.45 29.53 -1.20
C VAL A 19 13.48 28.44 -0.95
N GLN A 20 14.67 28.80 -0.49
CA GLN A 20 15.69 27.83 -0.05
C GLN A 20 15.18 27.11 1.21
N TRP A 21 14.29 26.13 1.02
CA TRP A 21 14.02 25.16 2.04
C TRP A 21 15.29 24.34 2.23
N GLN A 22 15.86 24.40 3.43
CA GLN A 22 17.01 23.57 3.78
C GLN A 22 16.58 22.11 3.70
N ILE A 23 16.89 21.47 2.57
CA ILE A 23 16.61 20.05 2.36
C ILE A 23 17.23 19.28 3.54
N PRO A 24 16.44 18.50 4.30
CA PRO A 24 16.97 17.76 5.43
C PRO A 24 18.12 16.85 5.02
N GLU A 25 19.13 16.69 5.88
CA GLU A 25 20.32 15.88 5.58
C GLU A 25 19.97 14.42 5.27
N CYS A 26 18.89 13.88 5.85
CA CYS A 26 18.38 12.55 5.52
C CYS A 26 17.91 12.45 4.07
N VAL A 27 17.21 13.47 3.57
CA VAL A 27 16.72 13.55 2.19
C VAL A 27 17.90 13.68 1.23
N LYS A 28 18.86 14.56 1.55
CA LYS A 28 20.09 14.68 0.77
C LYS A 28 20.78 13.33 0.62
N LYS A 29 21.02 12.63 1.74
CA LYS A 29 21.65 11.28 1.77
C LYS A 29 20.94 10.25 0.88
N THR A 30 19.62 10.24 0.88
CA THR A 30 18.83 9.33 0.04
C THR A 30 18.96 9.64 -1.45
N PHE A 31 19.08 10.92 -1.81
CA PHE A 31 19.14 11.38 -3.20
C PHE A 31 20.55 11.76 -3.68
N LEU A 32 21.62 11.44 -2.93
CA LEU A 32 23.01 11.79 -3.28
C LEU A 32 23.49 11.22 -4.62
N PHE A 33 22.83 10.19 -5.13
CA PHE A 33 23.25 9.46 -6.34
C PHE A 33 22.52 9.88 -7.61
N THR A 34 21.52 10.76 -7.48
CA THR A 34 20.75 11.28 -8.61
C THR A 34 21.23 12.70 -8.89
N SER A 35 21.66 12.98 -10.13
CA SER A 35 21.94 14.35 -10.61
C SER A 35 20.68 15.20 -10.74
N ASP A 36 19.55 14.67 -10.27
CA ASP A 36 18.20 15.17 -10.52
C ASP A 36 17.86 16.32 -9.57
N THR A 37 17.14 17.29 -10.10
CA THR A 37 16.62 18.43 -9.33
C THR A 37 15.60 17.90 -8.32
N ILE A 38 15.83 18.08 -7.01
CA ILE A 38 14.89 17.67 -5.95
C ILE A 38 13.82 18.74 -5.77
N THR A 39 12.55 18.34 -5.71
CA THR A 39 11.44 19.23 -5.38
C THR A 39 10.64 18.70 -4.20
N SER A 40 9.87 19.60 -3.59
CA SER A 40 9.07 19.35 -2.40
C SER A 40 7.61 19.76 -2.59
N PHE A 41 6.68 18.93 -2.14
CA PHE A 41 5.31 19.35 -1.85
C PHE A 41 5.13 19.52 -0.35
N ARG A 42 4.62 20.69 0.06
CA ARG A 42 4.26 20.94 1.44
C ARG A 42 2.76 20.83 1.60
N PHE A 43 2.35 20.01 2.54
CA PHE A 43 0.96 19.78 2.88
C PHE A 43 0.69 20.43 4.23
N THR A 44 -0.30 21.32 4.27
CA THR A 44 -0.76 21.92 5.52
C THR A 44 -2.23 21.56 5.73
N LEU A 45 -2.47 20.75 6.75
CA LEU A 45 -3.79 20.28 7.17
C LEU A 45 -4.37 21.25 8.21
N VAL A 46 -5.68 21.52 8.12
CA VAL A 46 -6.40 22.37 9.08
C VAL A 46 -6.57 21.66 10.43
N GLN A 47 -6.66 20.32 10.40
CA GLN A 47 -6.82 19.48 11.57
C GLN A 47 -5.88 18.27 11.47
N PRO A 48 -5.48 17.67 12.61
CA PRO A 48 -4.77 16.39 12.65
C PRO A 48 -5.48 15.31 11.84
N SER A 49 -4.72 14.34 11.34
CA SER A 49 -5.28 13.21 10.59
C SER A 49 -5.86 12.19 11.54
N ALA A 50 -7.06 11.69 11.23
CA ALA A 50 -7.59 10.50 11.88
C ALA A 50 -6.82 9.25 11.41
N VAL A 51 -6.70 8.25 12.28
CA VAL A 51 -6.10 6.95 11.94
C VAL A 51 -7.19 5.90 11.88
N LEU A 52 -7.24 5.16 10.77
CA LEU A 52 -8.11 4.00 10.61
C LEU A 52 -7.38 2.75 11.11
N VAL A 53 -8.04 2.02 12.02
CA VAL A 53 -7.51 0.79 12.62
C VAL A 53 -8.51 -0.34 12.43
N PRO A 54 -8.07 -1.58 12.13
CA PRO A 54 -8.98 -2.70 12.07
C PRO A 54 -9.69 -2.91 13.41
N SER A 55 -11.02 -3.05 13.39
CA SER A 55 -11.85 -3.12 14.59
C SER A 55 -11.47 -4.26 15.55
N SER A 56 -10.84 -5.32 15.02
CA SER A 56 -10.43 -6.50 15.78
C SER A 56 -9.04 -6.40 16.44
N THR A 57 -8.29 -5.31 16.20
CA THR A 57 -6.87 -5.24 16.58
C THR A 57 -6.67 -4.51 17.90
N SER A 58 -6.03 -5.17 18.86
CA SER A 58 -5.57 -4.50 20.10
C SER A 58 -4.36 -3.63 19.82
N LEU A 59 -4.46 -2.33 20.14
CA LEU A 59 -3.40 -1.33 20.01
C LEU A 59 -2.46 -1.29 21.23
N THR A 60 -2.62 -2.21 22.18
CA THR A 60 -1.74 -2.32 23.35
C THR A 60 -0.32 -2.75 22.94
N PRO A 61 0.74 -2.03 23.35
CA PRO A 61 2.11 -2.39 23.00
C PRO A 61 2.49 -3.79 23.48
N ARG A 62 2.76 -4.70 22.53
CA ARG A 62 3.19 -6.07 22.86
C ARG A 62 4.69 -6.18 23.08
N ASN A 63 5.46 -5.29 22.47
CA ASN A 63 6.91 -5.24 22.57
C ASN A 63 7.39 -3.80 22.34
N LYS A 64 8.66 -3.51 22.69
CA LYS A 64 9.24 -2.17 22.56
C LYS A 64 9.16 -1.64 21.12
N LYS A 65 9.55 -2.45 20.13
CA LYS A 65 9.53 -2.05 18.71
C LYS A 65 8.13 -1.65 18.24
N PHE A 66 7.11 -2.37 18.67
CA PHE A 66 5.72 -2.09 18.35
C PHE A 66 5.23 -0.83 19.07
N GLY A 67 5.67 -0.59 20.31
CA GLY A 67 5.46 0.68 21.00
C GLY A 67 6.10 1.86 20.24
N ASP A 68 7.36 1.73 19.82
CA ASP A 68 8.08 2.76 19.05
C ASP A 68 7.33 3.08 17.72
N VAL A 69 6.75 2.06 17.06
CA VAL A 69 5.93 2.24 15.85
C VAL A 69 4.63 2.97 16.14
N LEU A 70 3.91 2.60 17.21
CA LEU A 70 2.67 3.29 17.55
C LEU A 70 2.92 4.73 17.98
N GLU A 71 4.01 5.01 18.67
CA GLU A 71 4.44 6.38 19.01
C GLU A 71 4.75 7.18 17.73
N ALA A 72 5.42 6.58 16.75
CA ALA A 72 5.67 7.21 15.46
C ALA A 72 4.37 7.48 14.68
N VAL A 73 3.42 6.54 14.67
CA VAL A 73 2.09 6.72 14.05
C VAL A 73 1.30 7.81 14.78
N GLN A 74 1.35 7.84 16.11
CA GLN A 74 0.74 8.91 16.90
C GLN A 74 1.34 10.27 16.54
N SER A 75 2.67 10.38 16.55
CA SER A 75 3.39 11.60 16.18
C SER A 75 3.00 12.07 14.76
N LEU A 76 2.92 11.14 13.81
CA LEU A 76 2.53 11.45 12.43
C LEU A 76 1.07 11.90 12.32
N SER A 77 0.14 11.25 13.03
CA SER A 77 -1.28 11.63 13.02
C SER A 77 -1.53 13.03 13.56
N HIS A 78 -0.70 13.48 14.51
CA HIS A 78 -0.75 14.82 15.08
C HIS A 78 -0.05 15.88 14.20
N ALA A 79 0.76 15.46 13.23
CA ALA A 79 1.44 16.38 12.33
C ALA A 79 0.45 16.98 11.33
N THR A 80 0.28 18.30 11.40
CA THR A 80 -0.52 19.05 10.43
C THR A 80 0.30 19.66 9.30
N ASP A 81 1.63 19.64 9.42
CA ASP A 81 2.54 20.15 8.40
C ASP A 81 3.58 19.08 8.10
N PHE A 82 3.61 18.64 6.84
CA PHE A 82 4.63 17.71 6.37
C PHE A 82 5.03 18.02 4.94
N THR A 83 6.28 17.69 4.62
CA THR A 83 6.88 17.96 3.32
C THR A 83 7.33 16.66 2.68
N VAL A 84 6.87 16.40 1.47
CA VAL A 84 7.25 15.23 0.67
C VAL A 84 8.26 15.68 -0.38
N PHE A 85 9.45 15.07 -0.36
CA PHE A 85 10.53 15.33 -1.31
C PHE A 85 10.64 14.20 -2.33
N PHE A 86 10.88 14.54 -3.59
CA PHE A 86 11.09 13.56 -4.67
C PHE A 86 11.98 14.16 -5.76
N PRO A 87 12.67 13.31 -6.54
CA PRO A 87 13.50 13.75 -7.66
C PRO A 87 12.63 14.09 -8.87
N ILE A 88 13.04 15.11 -9.63
CA ILE A 88 12.42 15.49 -10.89
C ILE A 88 13.34 15.17 -12.05
N ASN A 89 12.78 14.48 -13.04
CA ASN A 89 13.31 14.43 -14.39
C ASN A 89 12.57 15.51 -15.21
N GLU A 90 13.25 16.62 -15.47
CA GLU A 90 12.76 17.79 -16.22
C GLU A 90 12.33 17.30 -17.63
N GLU A 91 11.11 17.45 -18.14
CA GLU A 91 10.35 18.68 -18.42
C GLU A 91 8.84 18.55 -18.09
N SER A 92 8.38 17.34 -17.74
CA SER A 92 6.95 17.02 -17.55
C SER A 92 6.44 17.24 -16.12
N PHE A 93 7.34 17.47 -15.16
CA PHE A 93 6.97 17.56 -13.76
C PHE A 93 6.09 18.76 -13.45
N GLN A 94 6.43 19.95 -13.96
CA GLN A 94 5.67 21.16 -13.65
C GLN A 94 4.21 21.06 -14.14
N SER A 95 4.01 20.45 -15.32
CA SER A 95 2.68 20.15 -15.85
C SER A 95 1.93 19.14 -14.97
N ARG A 96 2.59 18.05 -14.53
CA ARG A 96 1.99 17.07 -13.60
C ARG A 96 1.69 17.65 -12.22
N ALA A 97 2.57 18.49 -11.69
CA ALA A 97 2.40 19.16 -10.41
C ALA A 97 1.21 20.13 -10.44
N ALA A 98 1.10 20.93 -11.50
CA ALA A 98 -0.04 21.81 -11.72
C ALA A 98 -1.34 21.00 -11.88
N ALA A 99 -1.33 19.91 -12.65
CA ALA A 99 -2.48 19.02 -12.81
C ALA A 99 -2.91 18.37 -11.49
N LEU A 100 -1.95 17.94 -10.66
CA LEU A 100 -2.18 17.37 -9.33
C LEU A 100 -2.78 18.41 -8.37
N CYS A 101 -2.24 19.63 -8.33
CA CYS A 101 -2.79 20.70 -7.51
C CYS A 101 -4.22 21.06 -7.94
N ALA A 102 -4.48 21.11 -9.25
CA ALA A 102 -5.81 21.37 -9.81
C ALA A 102 -6.81 20.26 -9.47
N THR A 103 -6.39 18.99 -9.49
CA THR A 103 -7.25 17.87 -9.12
C THR A 103 -7.52 17.84 -7.62
N ILE A 104 -6.52 18.04 -6.76
CA ILE A 104 -6.66 18.02 -5.29
C ILE A 104 -7.71 19.02 -4.81
N GLY A 105 -7.76 20.22 -5.38
CA GLY A 105 -8.79 21.22 -5.04
C GLY A 105 -10.23 20.81 -5.38
N SER A 106 -10.41 19.73 -6.16
CA SER A 106 -11.69 19.20 -6.60
C SER A 106 -12.01 17.79 -6.10
N LEU A 107 -11.11 17.17 -5.32
CA LEU A 107 -11.30 15.82 -4.82
C LEU A 107 -12.43 15.80 -3.79
N SER A 108 -13.55 15.17 -4.16
CA SER A 108 -14.56 14.73 -3.20
C SER A 108 -14.16 13.39 -2.58
N PRO A 109 -14.52 13.12 -1.32
CA PRO A 109 -14.35 11.79 -0.74
C PRO A 109 -14.99 10.73 -1.64
N VAL A 110 -14.25 9.67 -1.97
CA VAL A 110 -14.80 8.55 -2.73
C VAL A 110 -15.81 7.85 -1.82
N THR A 111 -17.09 7.94 -2.14
CA THR A 111 -18.18 7.49 -1.25
C THR A 111 -18.12 6.00 -0.91
N SER A 112 -17.51 5.17 -1.78
CA SER A 112 -17.29 3.75 -1.51
C SER A 112 -16.17 3.49 -0.49
N GLU A 113 -15.21 4.40 -0.35
CA GLU A 113 -14.09 4.27 0.61
C GLU A 113 -14.47 4.78 2.01
N LEU A 114 -15.60 5.49 2.12
CA LEU A 114 -16.20 5.88 3.40
C LEU A 114 -16.97 4.71 4.06
N ASP A 115 -17.16 3.57 3.38
CA ASP A 115 -17.74 2.39 4.01
C ASP A 115 -16.69 1.70 4.88
N HIS A 116 -16.58 2.17 6.11
CA HIS A 116 -15.67 1.62 7.10
C HIS A 116 -15.89 0.11 7.31
N ALA A 117 -17.10 -0.44 7.09
CA ALA A 117 -17.39 -1.86 7.29
C ALA A 117 -16.71 -2.76 6.24
N SER A 118 -16.54 -2.28 5.01
CA SER A 118 -15.91 -3.01 3.91
C SER A 118 -14.39 -3.13 4.05
N LEU A 119 -13.77 -2.22 4.83
CA LEU A 119 -12.32 -2.16 5.00
C LEU A 119 -11.74 -3.41 5.71
N TYR A 120 -10.47 -3.70 5.44
CA TYR A 120 -9.72 -4.83 6.00
C TYR A 120 -10.31 -6.22 5.71
N ASN A 121 -10.76 -6.42 4.47
CA ASN A 121 -11.45 -7.64 4.00
C ASN A 121 -12.79 -7.87 4.74
N GLY A 122 -13.58 -6.80 4.91
CA GLY A 122 -14.89 -6.87 5.59
C GLY A 122 -14.82 -6.99 7.12
N ARG A 123 -13.64 -6.79 7.72
CA ARG A 123 -13.49 -6.79 9.19
C ARG A 123 -13.86 -5.46 9.84
N GLY A 124 -14.04 -4.43 9.03
CA GLY A 124 -14.38 -3.10 9.48
C GLY A 124 -13.18 -2.33 10.01
N ALA A 125 -13.20 -1.02 9.79
CA ALA A 125 -12.30 -0.06 10.41
C ALA A 125 -13.00 0.72 11.52
N THR A 126 -12.24 1.09 12.53
CA THR A 126 -12.58 2.09 13.53
C THR A 126 -11.76 3.34 13.27
N VAL A 127 -12.42 4.50 13.33
CA VAL A 127 -11.76 5.81 13.21
C VAL A 127 -11.30 6.22 14.60
N LEU A 128 -10.00 6.49 14.74
CA LEU A 128 -9.43 7.07 15.94
C LEU A 128 -9.17 8.55 15.66
N GLU A 129 -10.07 9.42 16.13
CA GLU A 129 -10.03 10.87 15.82
C GLU A 129 -8.89 11.58 16.55
N ASP A 130 -8.61 11.21 17.80
CA ASP A 130 -7.55 11.84 18.62
C ASP A 130 -6.25 11.02 18.67
N CYS A 131 -6.21 9.88 17.98
CA CYS A 131 -5.05 8.97 17.91
C CYS A 131 -4.35 8.70 19.26
N ASP A 132 -5.09 8.72 20.36
CA ASP A 132 -4.57 8.43 21.68
C ASP A 132 -4.54 6.92 21.87
N PHE A 133 -3.39 6.32 21.54
CA PHE A 133 -3.13 4.90 21.78
C PHE A 133 -2.85 4.60 23.26
N GLY A 134 -2.97 5.58 24.17
CA GLY A 134 -2.65 5.45 25.59
C GLY A 134 -1.14 5.36 25.87
N LEU A 135 -0.31 5.93 24.99
CA LEU A 135 1.15 5.75 25.00
C LEU A 135 1.92 6.88 25.69
N ALA A 136 1.31 8.06 25.89
CA ALA A 136 1.88 9.17 26.65
C ALA A 136 0.80 9.72 27.58
N SER A 137 1.00 9.98 28.87
CA SER A 137 2.20 10.03 29.71
C SER A 137 1.80 9.44 31.06
N ALA A 138 2.69 8.73 31.74
CA ALA A 138 2.49 8.45 33.16
C ALA A 138 2.07 9.77 33.86
N PRO A 139 0.96 9.80 34.62
CA PRO A 139 0.66 10.98 35.41
C PRO A 139 1.86 11.22 36.33
N LYS A 140 2.60 12.30 36.08
CA LYS A 140 3.53 12.87 37.05
C LYS A 140 2.69 13.52 38.15
N THR A 141 1.96 12.71 38.91
CA THR A 141 1.39 13.07 40.19
C THR A 141 1.49 11.83 41.06
N VAL A 142 2.32 12.02 42.08
CA VAL A 142 2.62 11.13 43.17
C VAL A 142 1.32 10.69 43.84
N GLU A 143 0.93 9.44 43.66
CA GLU A 143 0.18 8.71 44.69
C GLU A 143 0.68 7.28 44.67
N SER A 144 1.61 7.01 45.59
CA SER A 144 2.04 5.66 45.92
C SER A 144 0.80 4.83 46.28
N PRO A 145 0.60 3.64 45.71
CA PRO A 145 -0.50 2.79 46.12
C PRO A 145 -0.35 2.44 47.61
N PRO A 146 -1.45 2.38 48.38
CA PRO A 146 -1.39 2.05 49.80
C PRO A 146 -0.72 0.69 49.99
N SER A 147 0.31 0.65 50.83
CA SER A 147 1.00 -0.57 51.25
C SER A 147 -0.03 -1.50 51.93
N TYR A 148 -0.26 -2.66 51.32
CA TYR A 148 -1.23 -3.65 51.78
C TYR A 148 -0.51 -4.78 52.53
N ASP A 149 0.11 -4.43 53.66
CA ASP A 149 0.97 -5.35 54.43
C ASP A 149 0.24 -6.05 55.61
N GLU A 150 -1.09 -6.00 55.69
CA GLU A 150 -1.83 -6.53 56.85
C GLU A 150 -3.10 -7.32 56.52
N LEU A 151 -3.06 -8.27 55.58
CA LEU A 151 -4.04 -9.37 55.58
C LEU A 151 -3.36 -10.71 55.85
N ALA A 152 -3.14 -10.97 57.14
CA ALA A 152 -2.95 -12.31 57.64
C ALA A 152 -4.18 -13.17 57.28
N LEU A 153 -4.01 -14.08 56.33
CA LEU A 153 -4.99 -15.11 56.00
C LEU A 153 -5.11 -16.10 57.17
N PRO A 154 -6.32 -16.37 57.72
CA PRO A 154 -6.50 -17.43 58.69
C PRO A 154 -6.40 -18.81 58.02
N GLU A 155 -5.69 -19.73 58.67
CA GLU A 155 -5.49 -21.12 58.24
C GLU A 155 -6.83 -21.88 58.04
N PRO A 156 -7.00 -22.68 56.97
CA PRO A 156 -8.14 -23.56 56.84
C PRO A 156 -7.97 -24.80 57.73
N LYS A 157 -8.91 -24.97 58.67
CA LYS A 157 -9.07 -26.19 59.49
C LYS A 157 -9.43 -27.39 58.61
N ARG A 158 -8.68 -28.49 58.76
CA ARG A 158 -9.03 -29.84 58.28
C ARG A 158 -10.40 -30.30 58.82
N PRO A 159 -11.14 -31.08 58.02
CA PRO A 159 -11.96 -32.17 58.55
C PRO A 159 -11.34 -33.54 58.22
N ALA A 160 -11.46 -34.44 59.20
CA ALA A 160 -10.96 -35.80 59.18
C ALA A 160 -11.86 -36.79 58.41
N ALA A 161 -11.19 -37.85 57.98
CA ALA A 161 -11.61 -39.19 57.54
C ALA A 161 -13.06 -39.68 57.74
N SER A 162 -13.57 -40.42 56.74
CA SER A 162 -14.24 -41.74 56.87
C SER A 162 -14.53 -42.30 55.45
N SER A 163 -13.83 -43.35 55.01
CA SER A 163 -14.13 -44.80 55.10
C SER A 163 -15.29 -45.32 54.24
N SER A 164 -14.92 -46.13 53.25
CA SER A 164 -15.58 -47.39 52.79
C SER A 164 -17.07 -47.39 52.43
N SER A 165 -17.39 -47.68 51.17
CA SER A 165 -17.81 -49.03 50.74
C SER A 165 -18.29 -49.04 49.29
N LYS A 166 -17.79 -50.01 48.51
CA LYS A 166 -18.28 -50.35 47.17
C LYS A 166 -19.57 -51.15 47.31
N PRO A 167 -20.66 -50.85 46.57
CA PRO A 167 -21.75 -51.80 46.44
C PRO A 167 -21.45 -52.84 45.34
N PRO A 168 -21.92 -54.09 45.48
CA PRO A 168 -21.66 -55.14 44.50
C PRO A 168 -22.51 -54.93 43.24
N ALA A 169 -21.84 -55.00 42.08
CA ALA A 169 -22.45 -55.00 40.76
C ALA A 169 -23.33 -56.25 40.59
N LYS A 170 -24.63 -56.13 40.88
CA LYS A 170 -25.64 -57.06 40.41
C LYS A 170 -25.81 -56.82 38.91
N LYS A 171 -25.45 -57.81 38.10
CA LYS A 171 -25.76 -57.88 36.67
C LYS A 171 -27.28 -57.88 36.51
N LEU A 172 -27.87 -56.69 36.42
CA LEU A 172 -29.23 -56.50 35.97
C LEU A 172 -29.24 -56.88 34.49
N LYS A 173 -29.90 -57.99 34.14
CA LYS A 173 -30.26 -58.26 32.75
C LYS A 173 -31.15 -57.10 32.32
N GLU A 174 -30.55 -56.16 31.60
CA GLU A 174 -31.15 -54.98 31.02
C GLU A 174 -32.22 -55.47 30.04
N LYS A 175 -33.45 -55.50 30.52
CA LYS A 175 -34.62 -55.71 29.70
C LYS A 175 -34.78 -54.41 28.94
N GLU A 176 -34.26 -54.37 27.71
CA GLU A 176 -34.24 -53.21 26.83
C GLU A 176 -35.61 -52.52 26.90
N GLU A 177 -35.67 -51.37 27.59
CA GLU A 177 -36.94 -50.70 27.79
C GLU A 177 -37.41 -50.16 26.44
N PRO A 178 -38.71 -50.24 26.09
CA PRO A 178 -39.23 -49.86 24.77
C PRO A 178 -38.85 -48.44 24.30
N TRP A 179 -38.59 -47.52 25.23
CA TRP A 179 -38.14 -46.16 24.93
C TRP A 179 -36.67 -46.09 24.47
N ALA A 180 -35.84 -47.08 24.82
CA ALA A 180 -34.45 -47.16 24.35
C ALA A 180 -34.39 -47.44 22.83
N HIS A 181 -35.34 -48.23 22.32
CA HIS A 181 -35.50 -48.43 20.88
C HIS A 181 -35.94 -47.13 20.18
N ALA A 182 -36.93 -46.43 20.74
CA ALA A 182 -37.41 -45.16 20.20
C ALA A 182 -36.32 -44.06 20.17
N LEU A 183 -35.48 -43.98 21.20
CA LEU A 183 -34.33 -43.05 21.20
C LEU A 183 -33.25 -43.44 20.19
N ARG A 184 -33.04 -44.73 19.95
CA ARG A 184 -32.09 -45.23 18.95
C ARG A 184 -32.56 -44.90 17.53
N GLU A 185 -33.85 -45.09 17.25
CA GLU A 185 -34.45 -44.71 15.97
C GLU A 185 -34.38 -43.20 15.76
N LEU A 186 -34.77 -42.38 16.75
CA LEU A 186 -34.70 -40.92 16.64
C LEU A 186 -33.27 -40.42 16.39
N ARG A 187 -32.28 -41.00 17.11
CA ARG A 187 -30.86 -40.69 16.88
C ARG A 187 -30.44 -41.08 15.46
N SER A 188 -30.84 -42.25 14.97
CA SER A 188 -30.52 -42.70 13.62
C SER A 188 -31.15 -41.81 12.54
N GLU A 189 -32.37 -41.31 12.76
CA GLU A 189 -33.04 -40.38 11.85
C GLU A 189 -32.35 -39.01 11.86
N MET A 190 -31.96 -38.51 13.03
CA MET A 190 -31.18 -37.29 13.14
C MET A 190 -29.82 -37.41 12.46
N ASP A 191 -29.10 -38.52 12.66
CA ASP A 191 -27.81 -38.77 12.03
C ASP A 191 -27.96 -38.87 10.50
N ALA A 192 -29.01 -39.53 10.00
CA ALA A 192 -29.32 -39.58 8.57
C ALA A 192 -29.61 -38.18 8.01
N ARG A 193 -30.40 -37.35 8.72
CA ARG A 193 -30.66 -35.96 8.31
C ARG A 193 -29.40 -35.11 8.30
N LEU A 194 -28.55 -35.25 9.32
CA LEU A 194 -27.26 -34.54 9.39
C LEU A 194 -26.35 -34.94 8.23
N GLN A 195 -26.27 -36.23 7.88
CA GLN A 195 -25.50 -36.70 6.72
C GLN A 195 -26.04 -36.13 5.40
N THR A 196 -27.37 -36.08 5.23
CA THR A 196 -27.96 -35.47 4.02
C THR A 196 -27.66 -33.98 3.92
N MET A 197 -27.69 -33.26 5.06
CA MET A 197 -27.38 -31.84 5.12
C MET A 197 -25.89 -31.59 4.84
N ASP A 198 -25.00 -32.39 5.44
CA ASP A 198 -23.55 -32.28 5.22
C ASP A 198 -23.18 -32.55 3.75
N ALA A 199 -23.76 -33.59 3.14
CA ALA A 199 -23.59 -33.87 1.72
C ALA A 199 -24.16 -32.76 0.81
N SER A 200 -25.22 -32.06 1.25
CA SER A 200 -25.78 -30.92 0.52
C SER A 200 -24.85 -29.71 0.61
N VAL A 201 -24.34 -29.41 1.80
CA VAL A 201 -23.41 -28.30 2.04
C VAL A 201 -22.09 -28.54 1.31
N GLN A 202 -21.55 -29.75 1.34
CA GLN A 202 -20.34 -30.09 0.58
C GLN A 202 -20.52 -29.89 -0.92
N ARG A 203 -21.67 -30.32 -1.49
CA ARG A 203 -21.97 -30.06 -2.91
C ARG A 203 -22.08 -28.57 -3.23
N GLN A 204 -22.72 -27.80 -2.36
CA GLN A 204 -22.83 -26.35 -2.56
C GLN A 204 -21.46 -25.68 -2.50
N LEU A 205 -20.63 -26.05 -1.53
CA LEU A 205 -19.25 -25.55 -1.43
C LEU A 205 -18.44 -25.90 -2.68
N GLN A 206 -18.57 -27.14 -3.16
CA GLN A 206 -17.87 -27.58 -4.37
C GLN A 206 -18.35 -26.80 -5.62
N ASP A 207 -19.66 -26.66 -5.83
CA ASP A 207 -20.21 -25.84 -6.93
C ASP A 207 -19.77 -24.38 -6.84
N THR A 208 -19.70 -23.80 -5.64
CA THR A 208 -19.19 -22.43 -5.48
C THR A 208 -17.68 -22.34 -5.74
N SER A 209 -16.90 -23.36 -5.36
CA SER A 209 -15.47 -23.42 -5.62
C SER A 209 -15.20 -23.50 -7.12
N ASP A 210 -15.87 -24.43 -7.81
CA ASP A 210 -15.72 -24.65 -9.25
C ASP A 210 -16.08 -23.37 -10.04
N ARG A 211 -17.13 -22.65 -9.63
CA ARG A 211 -17.51 -21.36 -10.24
C ARG A 211 -16.51 -20.26 -9.99
N LEU A 212 -15.90 -20.22 -8.80
CA LEU A 212 -14.86 -19.24 -8.49
C LEU A 212 -13.59 -19.53 -9.28
N GLU A 213 -13.18 -20.80 -9.38
CA GLU A 213 -12.05 -21.23 -10.20
C GLU A 213 -12.26 -20.83 -11.67
N GLN A 214 -13.44 -21.11 -12.24
CA GLN A 214 -13.78 -20.71 -13.61
C GLN A 214 -13.68 -19.18 -13.82
N ARG A 215 -14.20 -18.38 -12.87
CA ARG A 215 -14.10 -16.91 -12.98
C ARG A 215 -12.67 -16.41 -12.89
N VAL A 216 -11.86 -17.01 -12.03
CA VAL A 216 -10.45 -16.65 -11.89
C VAL A 216 -9.69 -17.01 -13.18
N ASP A 217 -9.93 -18.19 -13.75
CA ASP A 217 -9.32 -18.59 -15.03
C ASP A 217 -9.75 -17.68 -16.18
N GLU A 218 -11.03 -17.30 -16.26
CA GLU A 218 -11.53 -16.33 -17.23
C GLU A 218 -10.85 -14.96 -17.07
N GLN A 219 -10.71 -14.46 -15.85
CA GLN A 219 -10.04 -13.19 -15.56
C GLN A 219 -8.54 -13.24 -15.88
N LEU A 220 -7.88 -14.37 -15.61
CA LEU A 220 -6.47 -14.57 -15.96
C LEU A 220 -6.26 -14.58 -17.47
N GLU A 221 -7.15 -15.23 -18.21
CA GLU A 221 -7.05 -15.28 -19.67
C GLU A 221 -7.35 -13.91 -20.30
N GLN A 222 -8.33 -13.17 -19.77
CA GLN A 222 -8.58 -11.79 -20.16
C GLN A 222 -7.36 -10.89 -19.92
N LEU A 223 -6.76 -10.96 -18.73
CA LEU A 223 -5.58 -10.16 -18.39
C LEU A 223 -4.38 -10.51 -19.29
N ARG A 224 -4.18 -11.80 -19.60
CA ARG A 224 -3.14 -12.24 -20.56
C ARG A 224 -3.38 -11.68 -21.95
N ALA A 225 -4.62 -11.72 -22.44
CA ALA A 225 -4.97 -11.18 -23.74
C ALA A 225 -4.77 -9.65 -23.81
N GLU A 226 -5.14 -8.93 -22.74
CA GLU A 226 -4.90 -7.48 -22.65
C GLU A 226 -3.42 -7.15 -22.62
N MET A 227 -2.62 -7.87 -21.83
CA MET A 227 -1.16 -7.70 -21.82
C MET A 227 -0.54 -7.99 -23.18
N GLN A 228 -0.96 -9.06 -23.85
CA GLN A 228 -0.45 -9.39 -25.19
C GLN A 228 -0.76 -8.26 -26.17
N LYS A 229 -1.99 -7.75 -26.15
CA LYS A 229 -2.39 -6.62 -27.00
C LYS A 229 -1.56 -5.37 -26.71
N GLN A 230 -1.29 -5.06 -25.44
CA GLN A 230 -0.44 -3.91 -25.08
C GLN A 230 1.00 -4.09 -25.56
N LEU A 231 1.55 -5.31 -25.51
CA LEU A 231 2.87 -5.61 -26.04
C LEU A 231 2.92 -5.44 -27.56
N ASP A 232 1.89 -5.91 -28.27
CA ASP A 232 1.79 -5.77 -29.72
C ASP A 232 1.68 -4.28 -30.12
N GLU A 233 0.84 -3.50 -29.44
CA GLU A 233 0.72 -2.05 -29.65
C GLU A 233 2.03 -1.30 -29.35
N MET A 234 2.78 -1.73 -28.32
CA MET A 234 4.09 -1.16 -28.02
C MET A 234 5.14 -1.52 -29.06
N ALA A 235 5.10 -2.74 -29.60
CA ALA A 235 6.01 -3.16 -30.66
C ALA A 235 5.78 -2.34 -31.93
N GLU A 236 4.53 -2.11 -32.32
CA GLU A 236 4.18 -1.28 -33.48
C GLU A 236 4.68 0.18 -33.30
N ARG A 237 4.50 0.77 -32.12
CA ARG A 237 5.04 2.10 -31.82
C ARG A 237 6.57 2.16 -31.85
N LEU A 238 7.24 1.09 -31.41
CA LEU A 238 8.70 1.02 -31.47
C LEU A 238 9.21 0.92 -32.91
N GLU A 239 8.49 0.20 -33.78
CA GLU A 239 8.79 0.13 -35.21
C GLU A 239 8.61 1.50 -35.88
N GLU A 240 7.51 2.22 -35.58
CA GLU A 240 7.29 3.59 -36.08
C GLU A 240 8.40 4.57 -35.66
N VAL A 241 8.80 4.53 -34.37
CA VAL A 241 9.91 5.37 -33.87
C VAL A 241 11.25 4.97 -34.49
N GLN A 242 11.45 3.68 -34.76
CA GLN A 242 12.66 3.20 -35.42
C GLN A 242 12.77 3.72 -36.86
N ASP A 243 11.66 3.71 -37.60
CA ASP A 243 11.59 4.24 -38.95
C ASP A 243 11.80 5.77 -38.97
N GLU A 244 11.16 6.51 -38.07
CA GLU A 244 11.38 7.96 -37.94
C GLU A 244 12.84 8.28 -37.57
N ALA A 245 13.44 7.48 -36.68
CA ALA A 245 14.85 7.64 -36.32
C ALA A 245 15.78 7.35 -37.50
N ALA A 246 15.46 6.38 -38.36
CA ALA A 246 16.22 6.09 -39.57
C ALA A 246 16.20 7.28 -40.54
N ASP A 247 15.01 7.85 -40.79
CA ASP A 247 14.85 9.03 -41.64
C ASP A 247 15.66 10.24 -41.11
N VAL A 248 15.62 10.49 -39.79
CA VAL A 248 16.39 11.57 -39.17
C VAL A 248 17.90 11.33 -39.26
N VAL A 249 18.35 10.07 -39.14
CA VAL A 249 19.76 9.72 -39.28
C VAL A 249 20.23 9.94 -40.72
N ASP A 250 19.44 9.55 -41.72
CA ASP A 250 19.78 9.73 -43.13
C ASP A 250 19.93 11.21 -43.48
N VAL A 251 18.98 12.07 -43.08
CA VAL A 251 19.08 13.53 -43.31
C VAL A 251 20.33 14.13 -42.64
N ARG A 252 20.63 13.73 -41.40
CA ARG A 252 21.82 14.22 -40.69
C ARG A 252 23.12 13.70 -41.29
N LEU A 253 23.10 12.51 -41.86
CA LEU A 253 24.26 11.94 -42.54
C LEU A 253 24.55 12.75 -43.81
N ASP A 254 23.52 13.04 -44.60
CA ASP A 254 23.63 13.86 -45.82
C ASP A 254 24.18 15.25 -45.50
N GLU A 255 23.64 15.95 -44.48
CA GLU A 255 24.15 17.26 -44.06
C GLU A 255 25.64 17.23 -43.68
N ARG A 256 26.09 16.17 -43.02
CA ARG A 256 27.50 16.01 -42.64
C ARG A 256 28.39 15.68 -43.84
N VAL A 257 27.89 14.87 -44.77
CA VAL A 257 28.61 14.51 -46.00
C VAL A 257 28.77 15.74 -46.88
N ASP A 258 27.71 16.52 -47.07
CA ASP A 258 27.74 17.77 -47.85
C ASP A 258 28.71 18.77 -47.22
N GLY A 259 28.64 18.97 -45.89
CA GLY A 259 29.57 19.83 -45.18
C GLY A 259 31.04 19.40 -45.32
N ALA A 260 31.32 18.09 -45.29
CA ALA A 260 32.66 17.55 -45.50
C ALA A 260 33.13 17.71 -46.96
N MET A 261 32.23 17.53 -47.93
CA MET A 261 32.52 17.72 -49.36
C MET A 261 32.83 19.17 -49.70
N ASP A 262 32.09 20.12 -49.12
CA ASP A 262 32.35 21.55 -49.28
C ASP A 262 33.70 21.94 -48.66
N ALA A 263 34.01 21.46 -47.45
CA ALA A 263 35.30 21.68 -46.81
C ALA A 263 36.47 21.13 -47.65
N LEU A 264 36.32 19.94 -48.22
CA LEU A 264 37.31 19.34 -49.11
C LEU A 264 37.48 20.15 -50.40
N ARG A 265 36.38 20.62 -50.99
CA ARG A 265 36.40 21.46 -52.20
C ARG A 265 37.13 22.77 -51.95
N ASP A 266 36.91 23.41 -50.80
CA ASP A 266 37.59 24.64 -50.44
C ASP A 266 39.09 24.39 -50.20
N PHE A 267 39.45 23.32 -49.51
CA PHE A 267 40.85 22.91 -49.34
C PHE A 267 41.57 22.69 -50.68
N VAL A 268 40.97 21.93 -51.60
CA VAL A 268 41.54 21.72 -52.94
C VAL A 268 41.67 23.03 -53.71
N ARG A 269 40.71 23.95 -53.57
CA ARG A 269 40.75 25.26 -54.22
C ARG A 269 41.89 26.13 -53.66
N GLU A 270 42.14 26.10 -52.36
CA GLU A 270 43.26 26.81 -51.73
C GLU A 270 44.60 26.24 -52.20
N GLU A 271 44.78 24.91 -52.14
CA GLU A 271 46.04 24.26 -52.54
C GLU A 271 46.39 24.52 -54.02
N VAL A 272 45.39 24.49 -54.92
CA VAL A 272 45.60 24.80 -56.34
C VAL A 272 46.03 26.26 -56.53
N LYS A 273 45.46 27.21 -55.79
CA LYS A 273 45.87 28.63 -55.87
C LYS A 273 47.33 28.79 -55.46
N ASP A 274 47.76 28.13 -54.39
CA ASP A 274 49.13 28.22 -53.89
C ASP A 274 50.15 27.66 -54.89
N VAL A 275 49.84 26.55 -55.57
CA VAL A 275 50.68 26.00 -56.64
C VAL A 275 50.79 26.95 -57.83
N TYR A 276 49.69 27.60 -58.24
CA TYR A 276 49.72 28.58 -59.34
C TYR A 276 50.56 29.81 -59.01
N VAL A 277 50.50 30.32 -57.77
CA VAL A 277 51.33 31.44 -57.31
C VAL A 277 52.80 31.03 -57.25
N ALA A 278 53.12 29.85 -56.71
CA ALA A 278 54.49 29.35 -56.65
C ALA A 278 55.10 29.11 -58.04
N GLY A 279 54.31 28.61 -59.01
CA GLY A 279 54.76 28.37 -60.38
C GLY A 279 55.04 29.66 -61.19
N ILE A 280 54.38 30.77 -60.87
CA ILE A 280 54.63 32.07 -61.50
C ILE A 280 55.90 32.72 -60.95
N VAL A 281 56.21 32.56 -59.66
CA VAL A 281 57.39 33.17 -59.02
C VAL A 281 58.70 32.50 -59.45
N VAL A 282 58.68 31.23 -59.86
CA VAL A 282 59.89 30.49 -60.31
C VAL A 282 60.30 30.82 -61.76
N LYS A 283 59.48 31.59 -62.50
CA LYS A 283 59.70 31.87 -63.95
C LYS A 283 60.21 33.27 -64.29
N ILE A 284 60.70 34.05 -63.32
CA ILE A 284 61.30 35.39 -63.54
C ILE A 284 62.82 35.32 -63.34
#